data_AF-A0A1S8X9K5-F1
#
_entry.id   AF-A0A1S8X9K5-F1
#
_cell.length_a   1.000
_cell.length_b   1.000
_cell.length_c   1.000
_cell.angle_alpha   90.00
_cell.angle_beta   90.00
_cell.angle_gamma   90.00
#
_symmetry.space_group_name_H-M   'P 1'
#
loop_
_entity.id
_entity.type
_entity.pdbx_description
1 polymer ?
#
loop_
_entity_poly.entity_id
_entity_poly.type
_entity_poly.pdbx_seq_one_letter_code
_entity_poly.pdbx_strand_id
1 'polypeptide(L)'
;MEERYLKMERAMQEQELAYEISQSALTDYQRKVKELEAQLEEEKRIHQELKDMQNHLEEVNRQLELQSAASYDERARLVAERDTIMAQIEQQRELIQAQEEEKRAIEAQLALGAQNRMNGDERRLSGEQELEALDNLRPEAERQAMAVTDIDYAKRLEIMRLELDPARDRNKLQQVDIRYEENISRGMDKYRTLHAIRQGNTKKRVEQFESM
;
A
#
# COMPACT_ATOMS: atom_id res chain seq x y z
N MET A 1 -54.08 9.49 15.22
CA MET A 1 -52.77 9.06 15.76
C MET A 1 -52.41 7.69 15.22
N GLU A 2 -53.24 6.68 15.48
CA GLU A 2 -53.01 5.27 15.15
C GLU A 2 -52.59 5.00 13.69
N GLU A 3 -53.21 5.65 12.70
CA GLU A 3 -52.83 5.49 11.28
C GLU A 3 -51.34 5.78 11.00
N ARG A 4 -50.73 6.75 11.70
CA ARG A 4 -49.30 7.05 11.56
C ARG A 4 -48.44 5.96 12.18
N TYR A 5 -48.90 5.36 13.28
CA TYR A 5 -48.23 4.23 13.92
C TYR A 5 -48.27 3.00 13.00
N LEU A 6 -49.47 2.63 12.53
CA LEU A 6 -49.67 1.48 11.63
C LEU A 6 -48.91 1.64 10.31
N LYS A 7 -48.79 2.87 9.79
CA LYS A 7 -47.95 3.15 8.60
C LYS A 7 -46.45 3.02 8.89
N MET A 8 -45.99 3.42 10.07
CA MET A 8 -44.58 3.29 10.46
C MET A 8 -44.21 1.83 10.76
N GLU A 9 -45.11 1.07 11.36
CA GLU A 9 -44.98 -0.38 11.60
C GLU A 9 -44.85 -1.16 10.29
N ARG A 10 -45.68 -0.88 9.28
CA ARG A 10 -45.53 -1.48 7.94
C ARG A 10 -44.22 -1.07 7.26
N ALA A 11 -43.85 0.20 7.33
CA ALA A 11 -42.58 0.67 6.75
C ALA A 11 -41.35 0.03 7.42
N MET A 12 -41.44 -0.26 8.73
CA MET A 12 -40.42 -1.02 9.46
C MET A 12 -40.34 -2.46 8.97
N GLN A 13 -41.47 -3.16 8.86
CA GLN A 13 -41.54 -4.54 8.35
C GLN A 13 -41.08 -4.65 6.89
N GLU A 14 -41.43 -3.68 6.03
CA GLU A 14 -40.95 -3.58 4.65
C GLU A 14 -39.42 -3.36 4.60
N GLN A 15 -38.87 -2.55 5.50
CA GLN A 15 -37.43 -2.30 5.61
C GLN A 15 -36.67 -3.51 6.16
N GLU A 16 -37.21 -4.20 7.17
CA GLU A 16 -36.64 -5.43 7.74
C GLU A 16 -36.57 -6.55 6.69
N LEU A 17 -37.68 -6.80 5.97
CA LEU A 17 -37.73 -7.80 4.92
C LEU A 17 -36.80 -7.46 3.74
N ALA A 18 -36.70 -6.19 3.35
CA ALA A 18 -35.71 -5.75 2.35
C ALA A 18 -34.26 -5.93 2.84
N TYR A 19 -34.01 -5.75 4.13
CA TYR A 19 -32.70 -5.98 4.74
C TYR A 19 -32.33 -7.47 4.81
N GLU A 20 -33.27 -8.36 5.15
CA GLU A 20 -33.06 -9.82 5.10
C GLU A 20 -32.80 -10.33 3.67
N ILE A 21 -33.51 -9.81 2.68
CA ILE A 21 -33.25 -10.11 1.25
C ILE A 21 -31.86 -9.61 0.84
N SER A 22 -31.45 -8.42 1.29
CA SER A 22 -30.10 -7.89 1.01
C SER A 22 -29.00 -8.68 1.73
N GLN A 23 -29.22 -9.13 2.98
CA GLN A 23 -28.27 -9.98 3.70
C GLN A 23 -28.12 -11.36 3.06
N SER A 24 -29.22 -12.04 2.76
CA SER A 24 -29.18 -13.38 2.14
C SER A 24 -28.44 -13.35 0.81
N ALA A 25 -28.78 -12.42 -0.08
CA ALA A 25 -28.06 -12.19 -1.33
C ALA A 25 -26.56 -11.89 -1.10
N LEU A 26 -26.20 -11.07 -0.10
CA LEU A 26 -24.79 -10.82 0.25
C LEU A 26 -24.07 -12.11 0.69
N THR A 27 -24.72 -13.00 1.46
CA THR A 27 -24.09 -14.28 1.83
C THR A 27 -23.94 -15.24 0.66
N ASP A 28 -24.85 -15.21 -0.32
CA ASP A 28 -24.76 -16.01 -1.55
C ASP A 28 -23.61 -15.48 -2.44
N TYR A 29 -23.47 -14.16 -2.60
CA TYR A 29 -22.31 -13.56 -3.27
C TYR A 29 -21.00 -13.89 -2.54
N GLN A 30 -20.95 -13.83 -1.20
CA GLN A 30 -19.76 -14.23 -0.44
C GLN A 30 -19.41 -15.72 -0.61
N ARG A 31 -20.41 -16.61 -0.73
CA ARG A 31 -20.17 -18.02 -1.07
C ARG A 31 -19.63 -18.18 -2.50
N LYS A 32 -20.17 -17.44 -3.48
CA LYS A 32 -19.68 -17.49 -4.86
C LYS A 32 -18.27 -16.92 -5.03
N VAL A 33 -17.90 -15.86 -4.30
CA VAL A 33 -16.53 -15.33 -4.28
C VAL A 33 -15.56 -16.40 -3.79
N LYS A 34 -15.83 -17.07 -2.68
CA LYS A 34 -14.97 -18.15 -2.15
C LYS A 34 -14.82 -19.34 -3.09
N GLU A 35 -15.87 -19.67 -3.84
CA GLU A 35 -15.82 -20.72 -4.87
C GLU A 35 -14.90 -20.33 -6.04
N LEU A 36 -14.97 -19.07 -6.49
CA LEU A 36 -14.11 -18.52 -7.55
C LEU A 36 -12.65 -18.36 -7.07
N GLU A 37 -12.43 -17.99 -5.81
CA GLU A 37 -11.10 -17.94 -5.20
C GLU A 37 -10.44 -19.32 -5.15
N ALA A 38 -11.20 -20.37 -4.79
CA ALA A 38 -10.72 -21.75 -4.79
C ALA A 38 -10.39 -22.25 -6.22
N GLN A 39 -11.25 -21.97 -7.20
CA GLN A 39 -10.99 -22.28 -8.61
C GLN A 39 -9.71 -21.59 -9.13
N LEU A 40 -9.51 -20.31 -8.76
CA LEU A 40 -8.33 -19.55 -9.13
C LEU A 40 -7.05 -20.05 -8.43
N GLU A 41 -7.14 -20.64 -7.23
CA GLU A 41 -6.00 -21.36 -6.63
C GLU A 41 -5.67 -22.67 -7.36
N GLU A 42 -6.69 -23.42 -7.77
CA GLU A 42 -6.50 -24.68 -8.50
C GLU A 42 -5.89 -24.45 -9.89
N GLU A 43 -6.37 -23.45 -10.65
CA GLU A 43 -5.74 -23.03 -11.91
C GLU A 43 -4.27 -22.60 -11.72
N LYS A 44 -3.95 -21.89 -10.64
CA LYS A 44 -2.55 -21.50 -10.33
C LYS A 44 -1.65 -22.70 -10.05
N ARG A 45 -2.15 -23.74 -9.38
CA ARG A 45 -1.40 -24.99 -9.14
C ARG A 45 -1.14 -25.71 -10.46
N ILE A 46 -2.18 -25.90 -11.27
CA ILE A 46 -2.08 -26.54 -12.61
C ILE A 46 -1.11 -25.76 -13.51
N HIS A 47 -1.15 -24.42 -13.49
CA HIS A 47 -0.21 -23.59 -14.27
C HIS A 47 1.23 -23.73 -13.75
N GLN A 48 1.46 -23.84 -12.44
CA GLN A 48 2.80 -24.06 -11.89
C GLN A 48 3.33 -25.46 -12.26
N GLU A 49 2.49 -26.51 -12.16
CA GLU A 49 2.84 -27.87 -12.60
C GLU A 49 3.17 -27.93 -14.11
N LEU A 50 2.37 -27.27 -14.95
CA LEU A 50 2.64 -27.14 -16.39
C LEU A 50 3.98 -26.43 -16.66
N LYS A 51 4.29 -25.37 -15.90
CA LYS A 51 5.56 -24.64 -16.02
C LYS A 51 6.76 -25.50 -15.59
N ASP A 52 6.63 -26.27 -14.52
CA ASP A 52 7.71 -27.14 -14.05
C ASP A 52 7.92 -28.35 -14.99
N MET A 53 6.87 -28.86 -15.62
CA MET A 53 7.00 -29.81 -16.73
C MET A 53 7.67 -29.20 -17.97
N GLN A 54 7.39 -27.93 -18.30
CA GLN A 54 8.09 -27.22 -19.38
C GLN A 54 9.59 -27.05 -19.07
N ASN A 55 9.93 -26.58 -17.86
CA ASN A 55 11.32 -26.46 -17.39
C ASN A 55 12.06 -27.81 -17.48
N HIS A 56 11.39 -28.91 -17.10
CA HIS A 56 11.97 -30.25 -17.18
C HIS A 56 12.19 -30.72 -18.63
N LEU A 57 11.25 -30.45 -19.54
CA LEU A 57 11.40 -30.75 -20.98
C LEU A 57 12.53 -29.93 -21.61
N GLU A 58 12.69 -28.65 -21.27
CA GLU A 58 13.82 -27.83 -21.73
C GLU A 58 15.17 -28.39 -21.27
N GLU A 59 15.28 -28.82 -20.01
CA GLU A 59 16.52 -29.40 -19.48
C GLU A 59 16.82 -30.79 -20.07
N VAL A 60 15.80 -31.65 -20.28
CA VAL A 60 15.97 -32.93 -20.98
C VAL A 60 16.40 -32.72 -22.44
N ASN A 61 15.82 -31.73 -23.14
CA ASN A 61 16.24 -31.37 -24.49
C ASN A 61 17.68 -30.85 -24.52
N ARG A 62 18.07 -29.99 -23.57
CA ARG A 62 19.46 -29.50 -23.41
C ARG A 62 20.44 -30.66 -23.17
N GLN A 63 20.06 -31.66 -22.37
CA GLN A 63 20.88 -32.85 -22.15
C GLN A 63 20.98 -33.74 -23.39
N LEU A 64 19.92 -33.88 -24.17
CA LEU A 64 19.94 -34.57 -25.48
C LEU A 64 20.80 -33.83 -26.51
N GLU A 65 20.74 -32.51 -26.57
CA GLU A 65 21.62 -31.68 -27.41
C GLU A 65 23.08 -31.84 -27.01
N LEU A 66 23.40 -31.80 -25.71
CA LEU A 66 24.76 -32.01 -25.21
C LEU A 66 25.27 -33.44 -25.46
N GLN A 67 24.44 -34.47 -25.33
CA GLN A 67 24.82 -35.85 -25.69
C GLN A 67 25.02 -36.02 -27.20
N SER A 68 24.16 -35.41 -28.01
CA SER A 68 24.27 -35.42 -29.48
C SER A 68 25.53 -34.71 -29.95
N ALA A 69 25.83 -33.53 -29.39
CA ALA A 69 27.05 -32.78 -29.67
C ALA A 69 28.30 -33.53 -29.18
N ALA A 70 28.28 -34.11 -27.97
CA ALA A 70 29.39 -34.92 -27.47
C ALA A 70 29.63 -36.18 -28.33
N SER A 71 28.58 -36.85 -28.80
CA SER A 71 28.69 -37.99 -29.70
C SER A 71 29.17 -37.58 -31.10
N TYR A 72 28.79 -36.40 -31.59
CA TYR A 72 29.33 -35.83 -32.83
C TYR A 72 30.82 -35.48 -32.69
N ASP A 73 31.21 -34.81 -31.60
CA ASP A 73 32.60 -34.47 -31.28
C ASP A 73 33.45 -35.72 -31.05
N GLU A 74 32.95 -36.74 -30.36
CA GLU A 74 33.64 -38.01 -30.15
C GLU A 74 33.78 -38.79 -31.46
N ARG A 75 32.75 -38.80 -32.32
CA ARG A 75 32.84 -39.38 -33.66
C ARG A 75 33.77 -38.58 -34.58
N ALA A 76 33.81 -37.25 -34.46
CA ALA A 76 34.73 -36.39 -35.19
C ALA A 76 36.17 -36.58 -34.67
N ARG A 77 36.37 -36.77 -33.37
CA ARG A 77 37.66 -37.18 -32.77
C ARG A 77 38.07 -38.57 -33.22
N LEU A 78 37.18 -39.55 -33.27
CA LEU A 78 37.51 -40.90 -33.77
C LEU A 78 37.77 -40.91 -35.28
N VAL A 79 37.14 -40.01 -36.05
CA VAL A 79 37.47 -39.79 -37.47
C VAL A 79 38.82 -39.09 -37.62
N ALA A 80 39.09 -38.03 -36.85
CA ALA A 80 40.38 -37.35 -36.83
C ALA A 80 41.50 -38.24 -36.29
N GLU A 81 41.22 -39.08 -35.29
CA GLU A 81 42.13 -40.06 -34.73
C GLU A 81 42.39 -41.16 -35.75
N ARG A 82 41.36 -41.75 -36.37
CA ARG A 82 41.49 -42.62 -37.54
C ARG A 82 42.32 -41.95 -38.64
N ASP A 83 42.11 -40.68 -38.93
CA ASP A 83 42.81 -39.98 -40.00
C ASP A 83 44.23 -39.57 -39.61
N THR A 84 44.53 -39.36 -38.32
CA THR A 84 45.90 -39.27 -37.80
C THR A 84 46.56 -40.63 -37.66
N ILE A 85 45.82 -41.73 -37.46
CA ILE A 85 46.36 -43.10 -37.44
C ILE A 85 46.59 -43.57 -38.87
N MET A 86 45.69 -43.25 -39.81
CA MET A 86 45.90 -43.45 -41.25
C MET A 86 47.02 -42.56 -41.74
N ALA A 87 47.08 -41.27 -41.38
CA ALA A 87 48.21 -40.42 -41.70
C ALA A 87 49.48 -40.77 -40.90
N GLN A 88 49.41 -41.48 -39.78
CA GLN A 88 50.56 -42.08 -39.09
C GLN A 88 50.91 -43.47 -39.66
N ILE A 89 50.02 -44.15 -40.38
CA ILE A 89 50.30 -45.39 -41.12
C ILE A 89 50.85 -45.03 -42.50
N GLU A 90 50.34 -43.99 -43.15
CA GLU A 90 50.93 -43.38 -44.34
C GLU A 90 52.22 -42.66 -43.95
N GLN A 91 52.29 -41.86 -42.87
CA GLN A 91 53.58 -41.37 -42.36
C GLN A 91 54.45 -42.48 -41.77
N GLN A 92 53.98 -43.67 -41.35
CA GLN A 92 54.86 -44.81 -41.03
C GLN A 92 55.13 -45.69 -42.25
N ARG A 93 54.49 -45.47 -43.40
CA ARG A 93 54.91 -46.04 -44.68
C ARG A 93 55.93 -45.13 -45.33
N GLU A 94 55.65 -43.83 -45.36
CA GLU A 94 56.59 -42.76 -45.69
C GLU A 94 57.72 -42.64 -44.67
N LEU A 95 57.58 -43.01 -43.39
CA LEU A 95 58.66 -43.20 -42.39
C LEU A 95 59.00 -44.69 -42.17
N ILE A 96 58.56 -45.61 -43.02
CA ILE A 96 59.30 -46.86 -43.24
C ILE A 96 60.17 -46.67 -44.47
N GLN A 97 59.68 -46.02 -45.53
CA GLN A 97 60.49 -45.45 -46.62
C GLN A 97 61.45 -44.35 -46.13
N ALA A 98 61.05 -43.56 -45.11
CA ALA A 98 61.84 -42.51 -44.46
C ALA A 98 62.21 -42.78 -43.00
N GLN A 99 62.09 -44.01 -42.55
CA GLN A 99 63.12 -44.62 -41.69
C GLN A 99 63.86 -45.74 -42.42
N GLU A 100 63.70 -45.80 -43.74
CA GLU A 100 64.72 -46.19 -44.71
C GLU A 100 65.45 -44.94 -45.25
N GLU A 101 64.92 -43.70 -45.10
CA GLU A 101 65.47 -42.38 -45.56
C GLU A 101 65.83 -41.34 -44.47
N GLU A 102 65.28 -41.37 -43.25
CA GLU A 102 65.69 -40.45 -42.15
C GLU A 102 66.30 -41.17 -40.95
N LYS A 103 66.10 -42.49 -40.83
CA LYS A 103 67.15 -43.38 -40.29
C LYS A 103 68.42 -43.39 -41.18
N ARG A 104 68.30 -42.83 -42.41
CA ARG A 104 69.37 -42.54 -43.38
C ARG A 104 69.82 -41.06 -43.32
N ALA A 105 69.11 -40.18 -42.61
CA ALA A 105 69.29 -38.72 -42.61
C ALA A 105 69.10 -38.01 -41.24
N ILE A 106 69.18 -38.82 -40.16
CA ILE A 106 69.61 -38.52 -38.78
C ILE A 106 68.40 -38.38 -37.81
N GLU A 107 68.32 -39.04 -36.63
CA GLU A 107 69.27 -38.95 -35.50
C GLU A 107 69.43 -37.45 -35.05
N ALA A 108 68.56 -36.57 -35.55
CA ALA A 108 68.70 -35.11 -35.68
C ALA A 108 68.04 -34.28 -34.56
N GLN A 109 67.77 -34.92 -33.42
CA GLN A 109 67.37 -34.30 -32.13
C GLN A 109 65.88 -33.88 -31.99
N LEU A 110 65.54 -33.25 -30.85
CA LEU A 110 64.26 -33.38 -30.14
C LEU A 110 63.68 -32.01 -29.67
N ALA A 111 62.35 -31.95 -29.40
CA ALA A 111 61.50 -30.76 -29.13
C ALA A 111 61.68 -29.99 -27.78
N LEU A 112 60.93 -28.86 -27.54
CA LEU A 112 60.28 -28.35 -26.26
C LEU A 112 59.66 -26.86 -26.32
N GLY A 113 58.88 -26.35 -25.30
CA GLY A 113 57.94 -25.13 -25.34
C GLY A 113 57.72 -24.13 -24.10
N ALA A 114 56.58 -23.35 -23.92
CA ALA A 114 56.32 -22.13 -23.00
C ALA A 114 54.80 -21.69 -22.55
N GLN A 115 54.40 -20.67 -21.65
CA GLN A 115 52.99 -19.95 -21.41
C GLN A 115 52.52 -18.97 -20.12
N ASN A 116 51.31 -18.18 -20.11
CA ASN A 116 50.20 -17.67 -19.04
C ASN A 116 49.80 -16.18 -18.39
N ARG A 117 48.56 -15.80 -17.75
CA ARG A 117 47.96 -14.44 -17.09
C ARG A 117 46.42 -14.21 -16.46
N MET A 118 45.91 -13.10 -15.69
CA MET A 118 44.44 -12.42 -15.47
C MET A 118 43.85 -11.55 -14.13
N ASN A 119 42.68 -10.72 -14.15
CA ASN A 119 41.56 -10.11 -13.13
C ASN A 119 41.52 -8.63 -12.36
N GLY A 120 40.54 -7.82 -11.67
CA GLY A 120 39.04 -7.53 -11.17
C GLY A 120 38.77 -6.19 -10.20
N ASP A 121 37.70 -5.49 -9.52
CA ASP A 121 36.14 -5.20 -9.28
C ASP A 121 35.60 -3.85 -8.41
N GLU A 122 34.30 -3.53 -7.89
CA GLU A 122 33.65 -2.13 -7.37
C GLU A 122 32.25 -1.92 -6.43
N ARG A 123 31.70 -0.68 -5.93
CA ARG A 123 30.21 -0.10 -5.62
C ARG A 123 29.56 0.62 -4.25
N ARG A 124 28.57 1.65 -4.21
CA ARG A 124 27.32 2.07 -3.25
C ARG A 124 26.84 3.61 -2.77
N LEU A 125 25.57 4.00 -2.22
CA LEU A 125 24.96 5.39 -1.70
C LEU A 125 23.59 5.57 -0.73
N SER A 126 22.99 6.79 -0.29
CA SER A 126 21.72 7.11 0.66
C SER A 126 20.99 8.60 0.84
N GLY A 127 19.86 8.93 1.67
CA GLY A 127 19.11 10.31 1.99
C GLY A 127 17.77 10.54 2.97
N GLU A 128 17.16 11.78 3.33
CA GLU A 128 16.08 12.19 4.46
C GLU A 128 15.02 13.50 4.38
N GLN A 129 14.01 13.88 5.33
CA GLN A 129 12.89 15.03 5.31
C GLN A 129 12.00 15.56 6.64
N GLU A 130 11.07 16.64 6.68
CA GLU A 130 10.22 17.36 7.84
C GLU A 130 8.66 17.97 7.71
N LEU A 131 8.02 18.91 8.56
CA LEU A 131 6.51 19.36 8.77
C LEU A 131 5.95 20.90 8.84
N GLU A 132 4.59 21.21 8.82
CA GLU A 132 3.89 22.56 8.52
C GLU A 132 2.64 23.09 9.38
N ALA A 133 2.05 24.30 9.12
CA ALA A 133 0.93 25.03 9.83
C ALA A 133 -0.21 25.71 8.96
N LEU A 134 -1.27 26.31 9.56
CA LEU A 134 -2.51 26.83 8.89
C LEU A 134 -2.92 28.31 9.20
N ASP A 135 -3.87 28.86 8.42
CA ASP A 135 -4.06 30.31 8.19
C ASP A 135 -5.18 31.06 9.00
N ASN A 136 -5.18 32.40 8.93
CA ASN A 136 -5.52 33.33 10.01
C ASN A 136 -6.98 33.86 10.07
N LEU A 137 -8.01 33.00 10.04
CA LEU A 137 -9.39 33.45 10.29
C LEU A 137 -9.86 33.25 11.74
N ARG A 138 -10.40 34.31 12.35
CA ARG A 138 -11.11 34.30 13.66
C ARG A 138 -12.62 34.58 13.48
N PRO A 139 -13.41 33.60 12.98
CA PRO A 139 -14.81 33.78 12.63
C PRO A 139 -15.75 33.97 13.84
N GLU A 140 -15.23 34.02 15.07
CA GLU A 140 -15.99 34.41 16.26
C GLU A 140 -16.12 35.93 16.44
N ALA A 141 -15.24 36.74 15.84
CA ALA A 141 -15.12 38.18 16.15
C ALA A 141 -16.31 39.02 15.70
N GLU A 142 -17.01 38.58 14.65
CA GLU A 142 -18.12 39.30 14.00
C GLU A 142 -19.51 38.76 14.40
N ARG A 143 -19.56 37.69 15.20
CA ARG A 143 -20.83 37.01 15.53
C ARG A 143 -21.64 37.77 16.57
N GLN A 144 -22.95 37.78 16.38
CA GLN A 144 -23.92 38.37 17.30
C GLN A 144 -24.92 37.31 17.78
N ALA A 145 -25.58 37.57 18.91
CA ALA A 145 -26.60 36.66 19.44
C ALA A 145 -27.92 36.79 18.64
N MET A 146 -28.66 35.69 18.50
CA MET A 146 -29.89 35.64 17.69
C MET A 146 -30.95 36.65 18.17
N ALA A 147 -31.04 36.92 19.47
CA ALA A 147 -31.93 37.94 20.06
C ALA A 147 -31.48 39.40 19.81
N VAL A 148 -30.34 39.63 19.15
CA VAL A 148 -29.89 40.94 18.65
C VAL A 148 -30.23 41.09 17.16
N THR A 149 -30.28 39.99 16.41
CA THR A 149 -30.49 39.99 14.95
C THR A 149 -31.93 39.70 14.53
N ASP A 150 -32.67 38.88 15.28
CA ASP A 150 -34.09 38.55 15.03
C ASP A 150 -34.97 39.30 16.05
N ILE A 151 -35.63 40.34 15.56
CA ILE A 151 -36.54 41.21 16.33
C ILE A 151 -37.76 40.43 16.85
N ASP A 152 -38.27 39.45 16.10
CA ASP A 152 -39.45 38.71 16.53
C ASP A 152 -39.08 37.59 17.51
N TYR A 153 -37.86 37.05 17.44
CA TYR A 153 -37.32 36.19 18.50
C TYR A 153 -37.10 36.97 19.79
N ALA A 154 -36.60 38.21 19.72
CA ALA A 154 -36.50 39.10 20.87
C ALA A 154 -37.87 39.37 21.52
N LYS A 155 -38.88 39.77 20.74
CA LYS A 155 -40.26 39.96 21.23
C LYS A 155 -40.85 38.71 21.86
N ARG A 156 -40.65 37.53 21.25
CA ARG A 156 -41.12 36.24 21.81
C ARG A 156 -40.52 35.97 23.19
N LEU A 157 -39.22 36.25 23.38
CA LEU A 157 -38.56 36.13 24.68
C LEU A 157 -39.05 37.16 25.71
N GLU A 158 -39.36 38.39 25.28
CA GLU A 158 -39.91 39.44 26.13
C GLU A 158 -41.33 39.09 26.63
N ILE A 159 -42.21 38.65 25.73
CA ILE A 159 -43.57 38.19 26.07
C ILE A 159 -43.52 37.02 27.06
N MET A 160 -42.72 35.98 26.78
CA MET A 160 -42.59 34.83 27.69
C MET A 160 -42.03 35.21 29.07
N ARG A 161 -41.18 36.24 29.19
CA ARG A 161 -40.75 36.75 30.50
C ARG A 161 -41.91 37.41 31.25
N LEU A 162 -42.66 38.29 30.58
CA LEU A 162 -43.82 38.99 31.16
C LEU A 162 -44.93 38.02 31.59
N GLU A 163 -45.12 36.90 30.88
CA GLU A 163 -46.09 35.86 31.23
C GLU A 163 -45.63 34.99 32.42
N LEU A 164 -44.32 34.73 32.57
CA LEU A 164 -43.77 33.82 33.58
C LEU A 164 -43.35 34.50 34.88
N ASP A 165 -42.89 35.74 34.86
CA ASP A 165 -42.45 36.47 36.06
C ASP A 165 -43.52 36.58 37.18
N PRO A 166 -44.84 36.72 36.90
CA PRO A 166 -45.87 36.67 37.95
C PRO A 166 -45.98 35.33 38.69
N ALA A 167 -45.57 34.23 38.06
CA ALA A 167 -45.57 32.88 38.65
C ALA A 167 -44.20 32.47 39.24
N ARG A 168 -43.20 33.36 39.18
CA ARG A 168 -41.80 33.04 39.45
C ARG A 168 -41.45 33.11 40.94
N ASP A 169 -41.42 31.95 41.58
CA ASP A 169 -40.99 31.82 42.98
C ASP A 169 -39.49 32.16 43.16
N ARG A 170 -39.22 33.36 43.69
CA ARG A 170 -37.86 33.87 43.92
C ARG A 170 -37.07 33.04 44.94
N ASN A 171 -37.72 32.27 45.81
CA ASN A 171 -37.04 31.42 46.79
C ASN A 171 -36.50 30.10 46.18
N LYS A 172 -36.83 29.81 44.92
CA LYS A 172 -36.36 28.61 44.19
C LYS A 172 -35.31 28.91 43.11
N LEU A 173 -34.81 30.14 43.02
CA LEU A 173 -33.77 30.53 42.06
C LEU A 173 -32.43 29.84 42.36
N GLN A 174 -31.81 29.28 41.32
CA GLN A 174 -30.49 28.68 41.39
C GLN A 174 -29.39 29.72 41.19
N GLN A 175 -28.15 29.40 41.57
CA GLN A 175 -27.00 30.28 41.34
C GLN A 175 -26.78 30.59 39.85
N VAL A 176 -27.16 29.68 38.95
CA VAL A 176 -27.09 29.90 37.49
C VAL A 176 -28.10 30.94 37.02
N ASP A 177 -29.30 30.98 37.61
CA ASP A 177 -30.33 31.97 37.30
C ASP A 177 -29.89 33.36 37.76
N ILE A 178 -29.37 33.45 38.99
CA ILE A 178 -28.86 34.71 39.56
C ILE A 178 -27.72 35.27 38.69
N ARG A 179 -26.76 34.42 38.28
CA ARG A 179 -25.68 34.80 37.34
C ARG A 179 -26.20 35.14 35.95
N TYR A 180 -27.27 34.51 35.48
CA TYR A 180 -27.88 34.84 34.19
C TYR A 180 -28.51 36.23 34.22
N GLU A 181 -29.33 36.54 35.23
CA GLU A 181 -29.93 37.87 35.39
C GLU A 181 -28.86 38.95 35.59
N GLU A 182 -27.79 38.67 36.34
CA GLU A 182 -26.64 39.57 36.45
C GLU A 182 -25.98 39.82 35.08
N ASN A 183 -25.73 38.79 34.27
CA ASN A 183 -25.17 38.97 32.93
C ASN A 183 -26.10 39.76 32.00
N ILE A 184 -27.41 39.48 32.03
CA ILE A 184 -28.42 40.20 31.25
C ILE A 184 -28.52 41.68 31.67
N SER A 185 -28.54 41.97 32.96
CA SER A 185 -28.54 43.37 33.47
C SER A 185 -27.28 44.15 33.10
N ARG A 186 -26.13 43.47 32.95
CA ARG A 186 -24.87 44.03 32.44
C ARG A 186 -24.82 44.11 30.90
N GLY A 187 -25.86 43.65 30.19
CA GLY A 187 -25.90 43.62 28.73
C GLY A 187 -24.91 42.62 28.09
N MET A 188 -24.50 41.59 28.83
CA MET A 188 -23.54 40.58 28.40
C MET A 188 -24.22 39.41 27.67
N ASP A 189 -23.73 39.08 26.48
CA ASP A 189 -24.10 37.88 25.73
C ASP A 189 -22.87 36.98 25.48
N LYS A 190 -23.09 35.80 24.89
CA LYS A 190 -22.04 34.81 24.61
C LYS A 190 -20.87 35.37 23.79
N TYR A 191 -21.16 36.18 22.77
CA TYR A 191 -20.15 36.71 21.85
C TYR A 191 -19.48 37.97 22.40
N ARG A 192 -20.23 38.84 23.10
CA ARG A 192 -19.65 39.94 23.89
C ARG A 192 -18.66 39.42 24.94
N THR A 193 -19.01 38.34 25.62
CA THR A 193 -18.14 37.67 26.60
C THR A 193 -16.89 37.07 25.94
N LEU A 194 -17.06 36.33 24.83
CA LEU A 194 -15.95 35.76 24.06
C LEU A 194 -14.99 36.82 23.52
N HIS A 195 -15.52 37.96 23.07
CA HIS A 195 -14.71 39.09 22.63
C HIS A 195 -13.89 39.64 23.82
N ALA A 196 -14.54 39.96 24.95
CA ALA A 196 -13.90 40.54 26.12
C ALA A 196 -12.72 39.69 26.64
N ILE A 197 -12.90 38.37 26.81
CA ILE A 197 -11.84 37.47 27.30
C ILE A 197 -10.71 37.19 26.27
N ARG A 198 -10.91 37.59 25.01
CA ARG A 198 -9.90 37.45 23.94
C ARG A 198 -9.14 38.75 23.65
N GLN A 199 -9.43 39.83 24.36
CA GLN A 199 -8.70 41.10 24.23
C GLN A 199 -7.27 40.99 24.77
N GLY A 200 -6.33 41.67 24.10
CA GLY A 200 -4.90 41.61 24.40
C GLY A 200 -4.15 40.47 23.68
N ASN A 201 -2.82 40.54 23.74
CA ASN A 201 -1.96 39.54 23.10
C ASN A 201 -1.94 38.21 23.89
N THR A 202 -1.34 37.17 23.31
CA THR A 202 -1.26 35.85 23.96
C THR A 202 -0.49 35.89 25.28
N LYS A 203 0.60 36.67 25.36
CA LYS A 203 1.37 36.84 26.59
C LYS A 203 0.50 37.37 27.75
N LYS A 204 -0.22 38.48 27.57
CA LYS A 204 -1.12 39.05 28.59
C LYS A 204 -2.20 38.06 29.03
N ARG A 205 -2.74 37.24 28.12
CA ARG A 205 -3.77 36.23 28.43
C ARG A 205 -3.20 35.03 29.19
N VAL A 206 -1.95 34.65 28.94
CA VAL A 206 -1.21 33.67 29.76
C VAL A 206 -0.90 34.28 31.13
N GLU A 207 -0.31 35.47 31.20
CA GLU A 207 -0.02 36.17 32.46
C GLU A 207 -1.27 36.37 33.34
N GLN A 208 -2.42 36.65 32.72
CA GLN A 208 -3.70 36.70 33.43
C GLN A 208 -4.12 35.31 33.95
N PHE A 209 -3.99 34.26 33.14
CA PHE A 209 -4.32 32.89 33.55
C PHE A 209 -3.45 32.37 34.70
N GLU A 210 -2.13 32.62 34.67
CA GLU A 210 -1.18 32.28 35.75
C GLU A 210 -1.38 33.14 37.03
N SER A 211 -2.35 34.06 37.04
CA SER A 211 -2.64 34.99 38.14
C SER A 211 -4.03 34.81 38.79
N MET A 212 -4.79 33.79 38.36
CA MET A 212 -6.17 33.50 38.78
C MET A 212 -6.31 32.37 39.80
#